data_AF-A0A7V9MAW9-F1
#
_entry.id   AF-A0A7V9MAW9-F1
#
_cell.length_a   1.000
_cell.length_b   1.000
_cell.length_c   1.000
_cell.angle_alpha   90.00
_cell.angle_beta   90.00
_cell.angle_gamma   90.00
#
_symmetry.space_group_name_H-M   'P 1'
#
loop_
_entity.id
_entity.type
_entity.pdbx_description
1 polymer ?
#
loop_
_entity_poly.entity_id
_entity_poly.type
_entity_poly.pdbx_seq_one_letter_code
_entity_poly.pdbx_strand_id
1 'polypeptide(L)'
;MWHVTITVAGDRQPLKVAEAAVERFQHERPFLLSLRYDECRVEFTYWEEAANVVDAASLALRVWDEHRDSADLPPWQVTGLEVVDLDTFQGRQGAPSLSPAQAVVSRF
;
A
#
# COMPACT_ATOMS: atom_id res chain seq x y z
N MET A 1 9.25 11.60 -8.42
CA MET A 1 8.30 10.48 -8.24
C MET A 1 8.89 9.55 -7.19
N TRP A 2 8.07 9.10 -6.24
CA TRP A 2 8.48 8.35 -5.06
C TRP A 2 7.79 7.00 -5.04
N HIS A 3 8.54 5.92 -4.84
CA HIS A 3 7.96 4.61 -4.60
C HIS A 3 7.57 4.53 -3.13
N VAL A 4 6.28 4.33 -2.87
CA VAL A 4 5.73 4.27 -1.52
C VAL A 4 5.29 2.85 -1.23
N THR A 5 5.68 2.31 -0.08
CA THR A 5 5.13 1.08 0.49
C THR A 5 4.51 1.41 1.84
N ILE A 6 3.23 1.09 2.01
CA ILE A 6 2.51 1.29 3.26
C ILE A 6 2.10 -0.07 3.80
N THR A 7 2.37 -0.31 5.07
CA THR A 7 1.90 -1.49 5.78
C THR A 7 0.99 -1.07 6.92
N VAL A 8 -0.25 -1.54 6.89
CA VAL A 8 -1.24 -1.35 7.95
C VAL A 8 -1.55 -2.67 8.61
N ALA A 9 -1.72 -2.66 9.91
CA ALA A 9 -2.07 -3.87 10.66
C ALA A 9 -2.90 -3.54 11.90
N GLY A 10 -3.54 -4.55 12.44
CA GLY A 10 -4.26 -4.47 13.70
C GLY A 10 -4.92 -5.80 14.05
N ASP A 11 -6.05 -5.71 14.74
CA ASP A 11 -6.76 -6.91 15.20
C ASP A 11 -7.26 -7.77 14.04
N ARG A 12 -7.19 -9.08 14.25
CA ARG A 12 -7.60 -10.08 13.28
C ARG A 12 -9.05 -9.86 12.82
N GLN A 13 -9.24 -9.75 11.52
CA GLN A 13 -10.55 -9.70 10.86
C GLN A 13 -10.82 -11.02 10.11
N PRO A 14 -12.09 -11.42 9.94
CA PRO A 14 -12.43 -12.52 9.07
C PRO A 14 -11.90 -12.26 7.66
N LEU A 15 -11.23 -13.25 7.05
CA LEU A 15 -10.57 -13.09 5.75
C LEU A 15 -11.49 -12.47 4.69
N LYS A 16 -12.76 -12.91 4.61
CA LYS A 16 -13.74 -12.38 3.65
C LYS A 16 -14.03 -10.88 3.83
N VAL A 17 -13.97 -10.37 5.06
CA VAL A 17 -14.15 -8.94 5.35
C VAL A 17 -12.93 -8.17 4.86
N ALA A 18 -11.73 -8.68 5.13
CA ALA A 18 -10.49 -8.08 4.63
C ALA A 18 -10.45 -8.10 3.09
N GLU A 19 -10.82 -9.22 2.46
CA GLU A 19 -10.94 -9.36 1.00
C GLU A 19 -11.86 -8.29 0.38
N ALA A 20 -13.08 -8.16 0.90
CA ALA A 20 -14.06 -7.21 0.38
C ALA A 20 -13.66 -5.74 0.61
N ALA A 21 -13.01 -5.43 1.73
CA ALA A 21 -12.52 -4.08 1.99
C ALA A 21 -11.34 -3.72 1.07
N VAL A 22 -10.42 -4.66 0.86
CA VAL A 22 -9.32 -4.52 -0.10
C VAL A 22 -9.82 -4.33 -1.53
N GLU A 23 -10.81 -5.09 -1.96
CA GLU A 23 -11.38 -4.98 -3.31
C GLU A 23 -11.99 -3.59 -3.57
N ARG A 24 -12.65 -3.00 -2.56
CA ARG A 24 -13.17 -1.63 -2.63
C ARG A 24 -12.06 -0.60 -2.65
N PHE A 25 -11.06 -0.75 -1.80
CA PHE A 25 -9.89 0.14 -1.79
C PHE A 25 -9.15 0.15 -3.12
N GLN A 26 -9.02 -1.01 -3.79
CA GLN A 26 -8.43 -1.08 -5.13
C GLN A 26 -9.28 -0.37 -6.18
N HIS A 27 -10.61 -0.49 -6.11
CA HIS A 27 -11.51 0.25 -6.99
C HIS A 27 -11.38 1.77 -6.82
N GLU A 28 -11.22 2.24 -5.58
CA GLU A 28 -11.00 3.65 -5.27
C GLU A 28 -9.60 4.14 -5.70
N ARG A 29 -8.62 3.21 -5.82
CA ARG A 29 -7.21 3.50 -6.13
C ARG A 29 -6.69 2.66 -7.31
N PRO A 30 -7.08 2.98 -8.56
CA PRO A 30 -6.66 2.20 -9.74
C PRO A 30 -5.15 2.28 -10.08
N PHE A 31 -4.37 3.06 -9.33
CA PHE A 31 -2.94 3.28 -9.56
C PHE A 31 -2.02 2.45 -8.63
N LEU A 32 -2.57 1.54 -7.83
CA LEU A 32 -1.77 0.64 -7.01
C LEU A 32 -0.88 -0.26 -7.88
N LEU A 33 0.39 -0.39 -7.50
CA LEU A 33 1.37 -1.26 -8.16
C LEU A 33 1.34 -2.69 -7.62
N SER A 34 1.06 -2.85 -6.33
CA SER A 34 0.84 -4.14 -5.70
C SER A 34 0.03 -3.97 -4.43
N LEU A 35 -0.68 -5.02 -4.04
CA LEU A 35 -1.38 -5.07 -2.76
C LEU A 35 -1.35 -6.50 -2.23
N ARG A 36 -0.86 -6.66 -1.01
CA ARG A 36 -0.83 -7.92 -0.28
C ARG A 36 -1.64 -7.82 0.99
N TYR A 37 -2.33 -8.88 1.37
CA TYR A 37 -3.12 -8.87 2.60
C TYR A 37 -3.25 -10.24 3.23
N ASP A 38 -3.56 -10.23 4.53
CA ASP A 38 -4.01 -11.36 5.30
C ASP A 38 -5.09 -10.92 6.31
N GLU A 39 -5.35 -11.75 7.32
CA GLU A 39 -6.40 -11.51 8.30
C GLU A 39 -6.05 -10.39 9.30
N CYS A 40 -4.81 -9.91 9.33
CA CYS A 40 -4.32 -8.95 10.32
C CYS A 40 -3.66 -7.72 9.69
N ARG A 41 -3.25 -7.81 8.41
CA ARG A 41 -2.47 -6.75 7.76
C ARG A 41 -2.74 -6.61 6.28
N VAL A 42 -2.50 -5.41 5.78
CA VAL A 42 -2.41 -5.10 4.35
C VAL A 42 -1.11 -4.36 4.11
N GLU A 43 -0.45 -4.68 3.01
CA GLU A 43 0.64 -3.91 2.46
C GLU A 43 0.31 -3.52 1.04
N PHE A 44 0.48 -2.25 0.68
CA PHE A 44 0.25 -1.81 -0.68
C PHE A 44 1.33 -0.85 -1.14
N THR A 45 1.57 -0.85 -2.44
CA THR A 45 2.60 -0.04 -3.07
C THR A 45 2.04 0.78 -4.22
N TYR A 46 2.60 1.97 -4.42
CA TYR A 46 2.25 2.87 -5.52
C TYR A 46 3.35 3.89 -5.77
N TRP A 47 3.23 4.62 -6.89
CA TRP A 47 4.05 5.79 -7.17
C TRP A 47 3.34 7.06 -6.71
N GLU A 48 4.03 7.87 -5.93
CA GLU A 48 3.55 9.17 -5.45
C GLU A 48 4.30 10.32 -6.14
N GLU A 49 3.58 11.38 -6.50
CA GLU A 49 4.14 12.60 -7.04
C GLU A 49 4.17 13.69 -5.96
N ALA A 50 5.37 13.98 -5.47
CA ALA A 50 5.59 15.01 -4.46
C ALA A 50 6.95 15.69 -4.66
N ALA A 51 7.06 16.93 -4.18
CA ALA A 51 8.26 17.74 -4.33
C ALA A 51 9.47 17.18 -3.55
N ASN A 52 9.22 16.57 -2.39
CA ASN A 52 10.25 15.96 -1.55
C ASN A 52 9.71 14.74 -0.79
N VAL A 53 10.60 14.02 -0.10
CA VAL A 53 10.28 12.79 0.63
C VAL A 53 9.30 13.02 1.80
N VAL A 54 9.37 14.19 2.46
CA VAL A 54 8.51 14.51 3.60
C VAL A 54 7.07 14.74 3.12
N ASP A 55 6.90 15.39 1.97
CA ASP A 55 5.59 15.58 1.35
C ASP A 55 5.00 14.23 0.91
N ALA A 56 5.80 13.38 0.25
CA ALA A 56 5.37 12.03 -0.15
C ALA A 56 4.95 11.19 1.07
N ALA A 57 5.74 11.21 2.15
CA ALA A 57 5.41 10.51 3.38
C ALA A 57 4.11 11.04 4.02
N SER A 58 3.93 12.36 4.01
CA SER A 58 2.73 13.00 4.58
C SER A 58 1.47 12.64 3.79
N LEU A 59 1.55 12.62 2.46
CA LEU A 59 0.46 12.17 1.59
C LEU A 59 0.16 10.68 1.85
N ALA A 60 1.20 9.85 1.85
CA ALA A 60 1.09 8.42 2.09
C ALA A 60 0.38 8.07 3.40
N LEU A 61 0.76 8.71 4.51
CA LEU A 61 0.15 8.46 5.81
C LEU A 61 -1.35 8.79 5.88
N ARG A 62 -1.84 9.68 5.01
CA ARG A 62 -3.27 10.03 4.95
C ARG A 62 -4.09 9.08 4.11
N VAL A 63 -3.47 8.38 3.14
CA VAL A 63 -4.19 7.55 2.17
C VAL A 63 -5.10 6.53 2.86
N TRP A 64 -4.59 5.82 3.87
CA TRP A 64 -5.38 4.81 4.58
C TRP A 64 -6.50 5.43 5.40
N ASP A 65 -6.21 6.49 6.15
CA ASP A 65 -7.18 7.15 7.03
C ASP A 65 -8.32 7.81 6.24
N GLU A 66 -8.01 8.42 5.10
CA GLU A 66 -9.00 9.08 4.23
C GLU A 66 -10.00 8.11 3.62
N HIS A 67 -9.61 6.85 3.42
CA HIS A 67 -10.44 5.84 2.74
C HIS A 67 -10.97 4.77 3.70
N ARG A 68 -10.65 4.89 5.00
CA ARG A 68 -11.09 3.92 6.01
C ARG A 68 -12.60 3.78 6.02
N ASP A 69 -13.31 4.91 6.02
CA ASP A 69 -14.76 4.92 6.13
C ASP A 69 -15.43 4.60 4.78
N SER A 70 -14.87 5.04 3.64
CA SER A 70 -15.45 4.82 2.30
C SER A 70 -15.33 3.36 1.85
N ALA A 71 -14.16 2.76 2.09
CA ALA A 71 -13.88 1.37 1.76
C ALA A 71 -14.20 0.40 2.91
N ASP A 72 -14.74 0.89 4.04
CA ASP A 72 -15.05 0.12 5.26
C ASP A 72 -13.87 -0.79 5.61
N LEU A 73 -12.70 -0.16 5.64
CA LEU A 73 -11.45 -0.83 5.97
C LEU A 73 -11.48 -1.18 7.45
N PRO A 74 -10.89 -2.32 7.82
CA PRO A 74 -10.65 -2.62 9.21
C PRO A 74 -10.00 -1.44 9.95
N PRO A 75 -10.22 -1.28 11.27
CA PRO A 75 -9.62 -0.23 12.08
C PRO A 75 -8.11 -0.46 12.34
N TRP A 76 -7.41 -1.00 11.34
CA TRP A 76 -5.98 -1.17 11.29
C TRP A 76 -5.29 0.18 11.16
N GLN A 77 -4.09 0.25 11.70
CA GLN A 77 -3.26 1.45 11.76
C GLN A 77 -2.01 1.26 10.93
N VAL A 78 -1.41 2.36 10.48
CA VAL A 78 -0.10 2.32 9.82
C VAL A 78 0.94 1.80 10.80
N THR A 79 1.60 0.71 10.41
CA THR A 79 2.67 0.06 11.17
C THR A 79 4.01 0.13 10.45
N GLY A 80 4.01 0.46 9.16
CA GLY A 80 5.21 0.61 8.34
C GLY A 80 4.97 1.59 7.20
N LEU A 81 6.01 2.38 6.91
CA LEU A 81 6.07 3.27 5.76
C LEU A 81 7.48 3.23 5.21
N GLU A 82 7.61 2.98 3.92
CA GLU A 82 8.83 3.18 3.17
C GLU A 82 8.56 4.14 2.01
N VAL A 83 9.44 5.14 1.86
CA VAL A 83 9.40 6.12 0.77
C VAL A 83 10.80 6.22 0.20
N VAL A 84 10.96 5.89 -1.08
CA VAL A 84 12.25 5.93 -1.76
C VAL A 84 12.13 6.61 -3.12
N ASP A 85 13.18 7.30 -3.56
CA ASP A 85 13.22 7.85 -4.90
C ASP A 85 13.36 6.76 -5.98
N LEU A 86 13.13 7.14 -7.23
CA LEU A 86 13.16 6.24 -8.38
C LEU A 86 14.52 5.53 -8.53
N ASP A 87 15.63 6.25 -8.36
CA ASP A 87 16.98 5.71 -8.54
C ASP A 87 17.30 4.66 -7.47
N THR A 88 16.92 4.95 -6.21
CA THR A 88 17.05 4.02 -5.08
C THR A 88 16.17 2.79 -5.30
N PHE A 89 14.94 2.96 -5.77
CA PHE A 89 14.05 1.84 -6.08
C PHE A 89 14.61 0.95 -7.19
N GLN A 90 15.07 1.54 -8.30
CA GLN A 90 15.68 0.81 -9.41
C GLN A 90 16.96 0.09 -8.99
N GLY A 91 17.81 0.73 -8.19
CA GLY A 91 19.01 0.12 -7.65
C GLY A 91 18.72 -1.13 -6.80
N ARG A 92 17.60 -1.13 -6.05
CA ARG A 92 17.16 -2.29 -5.26
C ARG A 92 16.57 -3.41 -6.12
N GLN A 93 15.83 -3.09 -7.18
CA GLN A 93 15.32 -4.10 -8.12
C GLN A 93 16.43 -4.78 -8.94
N GLY A 94 17.62 -4.19 -9.01
CA GLY A 94 18.84 -4.82 -9.53
C GLY A 94 19.43 -5.91 -8.62
N ALA A 95 18.93 -6.08 -7.39
CA ALA A 95 19.07 -7.28 -6.58
C ALA A 95 17.81 -8.16 -6.78
N PRO A 96 17.90 -9.50 -6.74
CA PRO A 96 16.83 -10.36 -7.24
C PRO A 96 15.58 -10.26 -6.33
N SER A 97 14.59 -9.47 -6.73
CA SER A 97 13.19 -9.67 -6.33
C SER A 97 12.21 -8.89 -7.22
N LEU A 98 11.44 -9.69 -7.99
CA LEU A 98 10.11 -9.48 -8.60
C LEU A 98 9.93 -8.36 -9.66
N SER A 99 9.49 -8.82 -10.84
CA SER A 99 9.28 -8.08 -12.08
C SER A 99 8.10 -7.08 -12.01
N PRO A 100 8.16 -5.93 -12.69
CA PRO A 100 7.09 -4.95 -12.72
C PRO A 100 6.13 -5.23 -13.88
N ALA A 101 4.92 -5.70 -13.60
CA ALA A 101 3.73 -5.50 -14.43
C ALA A 101 2.51 -6.15 -13.75
N GLN A 102 1.43 -5.37 -13.66
CA GLN A 102 0.14 -5.66 -13.01
C GLN A 102 0.15 -5.47 -11.49
N ALA A 103 -0.91 -4.86 -10.96
CA ALA A 103 -1.21 -4.91 -9.54
C ALA A 103 -1.32 -6.37 -9.13
N VAL A 104 -0.24 -6.93 -8.60
CA VAL A 104 -0.24 -8.30 -8.12
C VAL A 104 -0.97 -8.26 -6.77
N VAL A 105 -2.26 -8.62 -6.82
CA VAL A 105 -3.02 -8.90 -5.61
C VAL A 105 -2.61 -10.29 -5.16
N SER A 106 -2.01 -10.39 -3.99
CA SER A 106 -1.55 -11.67 -3.47
C SER A 106 -1.80 -11.78 -1.98
N ARG A 107 -2.18 -12.96 -1.52
CA ARG A 107 -2.17 -13.24 -0.08
C ARG A 107 -0.72 -13.26 0.41
N PHE A 108 -0.49 -12.87 1.67
CA PHE A 108 0.83 -13.03 2.28
C PHE A 108 1.32 -14.47 2.25
#